data_AF-X0UXH4-F1
#
_entry.id   AF-X0UXH4-F1
#
_cell.length_a   1.000
_cell.length_b   1.000
_cell.length_c   1.000
_cell.angle_alpha   90.00
_cell.angle_beta   90.00
_cell.angle_gamma   90.00
#
_symmetry.space_group_name_H-M   'P 1'
#
loop_
_entity.id
_entity.type
_entity.pdbx_description
1 polymer ?
#
loop_
_entity_poly.entity_id
_entity_poly.type
_entity_poly.pdbx_seq_one_letter_code
_entity_poly.pdbx_strand_id
1 'polypeptide(L)'
;IKLWESTAPAGGYEPRRTANAARKIVDELYEKHGFYNEVIDKLKADKMLDEPLREVALQIANCRLLEDAKKLEKQAKEVVSSAGGEIEAYRLALGKLEKANRLEPNDRIILARLGMAQYRVGAYQDALKTLTRAEKMWENINQPIFAKFVFIWKAMASHKLGQYEHAEVALGRVR
;
A
#
# COMPACT_ATOMS: atom_id res chain seq x y z
N ILE A 1 51.69 -16.23 0.62
CA ILE A 1 50.23 -15.95 0.51
C ILE A 1 49.57 -16.58 1.72
N LYS A 2 49.10 -15.80 2.69
CA LYS A 2 48.35 -16.32 3.85
C LYS A 2 46.89 -16.52 3.40
N LEU A 3 46.50 -17.77 3.23
CA LEU A 3 45.10 -18.17 3.10
C LEU A 3 44.45 -18.02 4.47
N TRP A 4 43.46 -17.15 4.58
CA TRP A 4 42.61 -17.07 5.76
C TRP A 4 41.70 -18.30 5.76
N GLU A 5 41.91 -19.22 6.69
CA GLU A 5 40.99 -20.32 6.95
C GLU A 5 39.70 -19.72 7.54
N SER A 6 38.64 -19.70 6.73
CA SER A 6 37.30 -19.35 7.21
C SER A 6 36.76 -20.53 8.03
N THR A 7 36.78 -20.40 9.34
CA THR A 7 36.04 -21.30 10.24
C THR A 7 34.56 -21.26 9.90
N ALA A 8 33.92 -22.44 9.86
CA ALA A 8 32.47 -22.53 9.66
C ALA A 8 31.76 -21.69 10.75
N PRO A 9 30.71 -20.92 10.39
CA PRO A 9 30.01 -20.08 11.35
C PRO A 9 29.47 -20.92 12.50
N ALA A 10 29.45 -20.37 13.72
CA ALA A 10 29.15 -21.09 14.97
C ALA A 10 27.77 -21.80 15.01
N GLY A 11 26.87 -21.53 14.06
CA GLY A 11 25.58 -22.20 13.89
C GLY A 11 25.46 -23.14 12.67
N GLY A 12 26.57 -23.47 11.99
CA GLY A 12 26.57 -24.27 10.76
C GLY A 12 25.87 -23.60 9.57
N TYR A 13 25.58 -24.36 8.52
CA TYR A 13 24.89 -23.88 7.31
C TYR A 13 23.36 -23.94 7.42
N GLU A 14 22.82 -24.51 8.50
CA GLU A 14 21.39 -24.78 8.68
C GLU A 14 20.51 -23.52 8.62
N PRO A 15 20.85 -22.39 9.29
CA PRO A 15 20.06 -21.16 9.16
C PRO A 15 19.95 -20.65 7.70
N ARG A 16 21.03 -20.82 6.93
CA ARG A 16 21.06 -20.43 5.51
C ARG A 16 20.22 -21.38 4.66
N ARG A 17 20.22 -22.68 4.97
CA ARG A 17 19.38 -23.68 4.29
C ARG A 17 17.90 -23.42 4.56
N THR A 18 17.52 -23.19 5.82
CA THR A 18 16.14 -22.86 6.20
C THR A 18 15.67 -21.57 5.54
N ALA A 19 16.49 -20.52 5.53
CA ALA A 19 16.13 -19.25 4.87
C ALA A 19 15.94 -19.41 3.35
N ASN A 20 16.78 -20.22 2.69
CA ASN A 20 16.64 -20.50 1.26
C ASN A 20 15.37 -21.32 0.96
N ALA A 21 15.08 -22.34 1.77
CA ALA A 21 13.86 -23.13 1.63
C ALA A 21 12.60 -22.29 1.88
N ALA A 22 12.62 -21.44 2.92
CA ALA A 22 11.52 -20.53 3.23
C ALA A 22 11.24 -19.58 2.07
N ARG A 23 12.29 -18.96 1.50
CA ARG A 23 12.15 -18.06 0.34
C ARG A 23 11.53 -18.78 -0.85
N LYS A 24 11.99 -19.99 -1.16
CA LYS A 24 11.45 -20.79 -2.26
C LYS A 24 9.95 -21.06 -2.09
N ILE A 25 9.51 -21.47 -0.90
CA ILE A 25 8.09 -21.70 -0.61
C ILE A 25 7.27 -20.41 -0.75
N VAL A 26 7.79 -19.29 -0.24
CA VAL A 26 7.11 -17.98 -0.36
C VAL A 26 6.97 -17.58 -1.83
N ASP A 27 8.03 -17.73 -2.63
CA ASP A 27 8.00 -17.37 -4.04
C ASP A 27 7.02 -18.29 -4.82
N GLU A 28 7.02 -19.60 -4.57
CA GLU A 28 6.06 -20.56 -5.19
C GLU A 28 4.61 -20.24 -4.82
N LEU A 29 4.33 -19.96 -3.55
CA LEU A 29 2.99 -19.58 -3.11
C LEU A 29 2.57 -18.23 -3.71
N TYR A 30 3.49 -17.28 -3.79
CA TYR A 30 3.23 -15.98 -4.39
C TYR A 30 2.97 -16.09 -5.90
N GLU A 31 3.69 -16.93 -6.63
CA GLU A 31 3.41 -17.19 -8.05
C GLU A 31 2.00 -17.75 -8.26
N LYS A 32 1.54 -18.61 -7.35
CA LYS A 32 0.21 -19.22 -7.43
C LYS A 32 -0.94 -18.27 -7.05
N HIS A 33 -0.72 -17.44 -6.03
CA HIS A 33 -1.78 -16.64 -5.41
C HIS A 33 -1.72 -15.14 -5.78
N GLY A 34 -0.53 -14.66 -6.11
CA GLY A 34 -0.28 -13.29 -6.57
C GLY A 34 -0.35 -12.22 -5.48
N PHE A 35 -0.58 -12.56 -4.22
CA PHE A 35 -0.56 -11.63 -3.10
C PHE A 35 0.07 -12.27 -1.85
N TYR A 36 0.92 -11.53 -1.15
CA TYR A 36 1.59 -12.00 0.06
C TYR A 36 0.63 -12.20 1.24
N ASN A 37 -0.49 -11.48 1.30
CA ASN A 37 -1.52 -11.74 2.31
C ASN A 37 -2.11 -13.16 2.17
N GLU A 38 -2.36 -13.62 0.95
CA GLU A 38 -2.81 -14.99 0.67
C GLU A 38 -1.70 -16.00 1.00
N VAL A 39 -0.44 -15.69 0.68
CA VAL A 39 0.71 -16.52 1.06
C VAL A 39 0.76 -16.69 2.58
N ILE A 40 0.59 -15.61 3.35
CA ILE A 40 0.57 -15.66 4.83
C ILE A 40 -0.57 -16.54 5.33
N ASP A 41 -1.78 -16.40 4.76
CA ASP A 41 -2.93 -17.20 5.16
C ASP A 41 -2.69 -18.69 4.88
N LYS A 42 -2.06 -19.03 3.75
CA LYS A 42 -1.68 -20.40 3.42
C LYS A 42 -0.61 -20.96 4.34
N LEU A 43 0.45 -20.20 4.60
CA LEU A 43 1.51 -20.59 5.53
C LEU A 43 0.97 -20.82 6.94
N LYS A 44 0.05 -19.98 7.43
CA LYS A 44 -0.61 -20.16 8.73
C LYS A 44 -1.51 -21.38 8.79
N ALA A 45 -2.20 -21.69 7.68
CA ALA A 45 -3.10 -22.84 7.60
C ALA A 45 -2.34 -24.18 7.51
N ASP A 46 -1.13 -24.18 6.96
CA ASP A 46 -0.30 -25.39 6.82
C ASP A 46 0.41 -25.75 8.13
N LYS A 47 -0.22 -26.66 8.88
CA LYS A 47 0.32 -27.20 10.14
C LYS A 47 1.36 -28.31 9.93
N MET A 48 1.53 -28.81 8.71
CA MET A 48 2.48 -29.89 8.40
C MET A 48 3.88 -29.35 8.07
N LEU A 49 3.99 -28.05 7.78
CA LEU A 49 5.25 -27.38 7.58
C LEU A 49 6.04 -27.30 8.90
N ASP A 50 7.34 -27.61 8.83
CA ASP A 50 8.28 -27.47 9.94
C ASP A 50 8.22 -26.06 10.56
N GLU A 51 8.21 -25.97 11.89
CA GLU A 51 7.92 -24.72 12.60
C GLU A 51 8.97 -23.63 12.33
N PRO A 52 10.30 -23.88 12.47
CA PRO A 52 11.32 -22.90 12.09
C PRO A 52 11.20 -22.45 10.63
N LEU A 53 10.90 -23.37 9.71
CA LEU A 53 10.72 -23.05 8.30
C LEU A 53 9.50 -22.14 8.08
N ARG A 54 8.37 -22.45 8.73
CA ARG A 54 7.14 -21.66 8.65
C ARG A 54 7.33 -20.26 9.22
N GLU A 55 7.99 -20.12 10.36
CA GLU A 55 8.26 -18.82 10.97
C GLU A 55 9.09 -17.93 10.03
N VAL A 56 10.17 -18.46 9.44
CA VAL A 56 11.00 -17.70 8.50
C VAL A 56 10.22 -17.36 7.22
N ALA A 57 9.40 -18.28 6.71
CA ALA A 57 8.57 -18.01 5.54
C ALA A 57 7.53 -16.90 5.82
N LEU A 58 6.89 -16.92 7.00
CA LEU A 58 5.98 -15.88 7.44
C LEU A 58 6.70 -14.53 7.58
N GLN A 59 7.90 -14.50 8.14
CA GLN A 59 8.69 -13.26 8.23
C GLN A 59 8.97 -12.69 6.84
N ILE A 60 9.42 -13.51 5.88
CA ILE A 60 9.68 -13.08 4.50
C ILE A 60 8.42 -12.51 3.86
N ALA A 61 7.28 -13.21 3.96
CA ALA A 61 6.02 -12.76 3.37
C ALA A 61 5.50 -11.46 4.02
N ASN A 62 5.59 -11.33 5.35
CA ASN A 62 5.19 -10.11 6.05
C ASN A 62 6.03 -8.89 5.63
N CYS A 63 7.35 -9.05 5.45
CA CYS A 63 8.22 -7.98 4.97
C CYS A 63 7.86 -7.48 3.56
N ARG A 64 7.09 -8.26 2.79
CA ARG A 64 6.67 -7.93 1.42
C ARG A 64 5.20 -7.51 1.30
N LEU A 65 4.45 -7.39 2.40
CA LEU A 65 3.05 -6.93 2.37
C LEU A 65 2.86 -5.55 1.72
N LEU A 66 3.89 -4.69 1.77
CA LEU A 66 3.89 -3.40 1.07
C LEU A 66 3.72 -3.55 -0.45
N GLU A 67 4.13 -4.68 -1.04
CA GLU A 67 3.99 -4.97 -2.47
C GLU A 67 2.52 -5.19 -2.84
N ASP A 68 1.75 -5.85 -1.97
CA ASP A 68 0.30 -6.03 -2.14
C ASP A 68 -0.42 -4.67 -2.11
N ALA A 69 -0.05 -3.81 -1.17
CA ALA A 69 -0.59 -2.45 -1.06
C ALA A 69 -0.35 -1.65 -2.34
N LYS A 70 0.89 -1.67 -2.87
CA LYS A 70 1.27 -1.02 -4.13
C LYS A 70 0.53 -1.62 -5.33
N LYS A 71 0.37 -2.95 -5.37
CA LYS A 71 -0.37 -3.64 -6.44
C LYS A 71 -1.84 -3.22 -6.46
N LEU A 72 -2.50 -3.21 -5.30
CA LEU A 72 -3.89 -2.76 -5.15
C LEU A 72 -4.06 -1.29 -5.54
N GLU A 73 -3.15 -0.43 -5.10
CA GLU A 73 -3.11 0.99 -5.49
C GLU A 73 -3.01 1.14 -7.01
N LYS A 74 -2.05 0.45 -7.64
CA LYS A 74 -1.83 0.52 -9.09
C LYS A 74 -3.07 0.07 -9.86
N GLN A 75 -3.72 -1.00 -9.42
CA GLN A 75 -4.97 -1.50 -10.03
C GLN A 75 -6.15 -0.52 -9.92
N ALA A 76 -6.15 0.36 -8.92
CA ALA A 76 -7.22 1.34 -8.69
C ALA A 76 -6.93 2.70 -9.33
N LYS A 77 -5.65 3.05 -9.53
CA LYS A 77 -5.17 4.36 -9.96
C LYS A 77 -5.87 4.90 -11.21
N GLU A 78 -5.94 4.10 -12.27
CA GLU A 78 -6.47 4.54 -13.56
C GLU A 78 -7.97 4.84 -13.47
N VAL A 79 -8.70 3.99 -12.75
CA VAL A 79 -10.14 4.15 -12.52
C VAL A 79 -10.41 5.46 -11.80
N VAL A 80 -9.75 5.73 -10.67
CA VAL A 80 -10.04 6.92 -9.86
C VAL A 80 -9.61 8.23 -10.54
N SER A 81 -8.57 8.16 -11.38
CA SER A 81 -8.06 9.30 -12.14
C SER A 81 -9.02 9.71 -13.26
N SER A 82 -9.60 8.74 -13.96
CA SER A 82 -10.55 8.98 -15.05
C SER A 82 -11.84 9.63 -14.56
N ALA A 83 -12.28 10.68 -15.24
CA ALA A 83 -13.59 11.31 -15.00
C ALA A 83 -14.68 10.60 -15.82
N GLY A 84 -15.91 10.60 -15.30
CA GLY A 84 -17.07 10.06 -16.01
C GLY A 84 -17.13 8.52 -16.08
N GLY A 85 -16.38 7.82 -15.25
CA GLY A 85 -16.48 6.37 -15.13
C GLY A 85 -17.76 5.92 -14.42
N GLU A 86 -18.06 4.62 -14.49
CA GLU A 86 -19.20 4.03 -13.82
C GLU A 86 -19.03 4.00 -12.29
N ILE A 87 -20.12 4.25 -11.56
CA ILE A 87 -20.10 4.29 -10.09
C ILE A 87 -19.62 2.96 -9.47
N GLU A 88 -19.95 1.83 -10.08
CA GLU A 88 -19.51 0.51 -9.60
C GLU A 88 -18.00 0.31 -9.76
N ALA A 89 -17.41 0.82 -10.85
CA ALA A 89 -15.96 0.80 -11.03
C ALA A 89 -15.26 1.63 -9.93
N TYR A 90 -15.82 2.80 -9.58
CA TYR A 90 -15.30 3.61 -8.47
C TYR A 90 -15.44 2.92 -7.12
N ARG A 91 -16.55 2.22 -6.85
CA ARG A 91 -16.73 1.44 -5.61
C ARG A 91 -15.72 0.29 -5.51
N LEU A 92 -15.48 -0.42 -6.60
CA LEU A 92 -14.45 -1.47 -6.65
C LEU A 92 -13.04 -0.89 -6.41
N ALA A 93 -12.73 0.24 -7.03
CA ALA A 93 -11.46 0.94 -6.83
C ALA A 93 -11.29 1.42 -5.37
N LEU A 94 -12.36 1.95 -4.77
CA LEU A 94 -12.40 2.33 -3.35
C LEU A 94 -12.07 1.13 -2.46
N GLY A 95 -12.71 -0.01 -2.66
CA GLY A 95 -12.44 -1.22 -1.86
C GLY A 95 -10.99 -1.71 -1.98
N LYS A 96 -10.36 -1.59 -3.16
CA LYS A 96 -8.92 -1.88 -3.34
C LYS A 96 -8.04 -0.91 -2.56
N LEU A 97 -8.36 0.39 -2.61
CA LEU A 97 -7.57 1.43 -1.92
C LEU A 97 -7.75 1.38 -0.40
N GLU A 98 -8.93 1.00 0.09
CA GLU A 98 -9.15 0.74 1.52
C GLU A 98 -8.33 -0.45 2.01
N LYS A 99 -8.25 -1.53 1.22
CA LYS A 99 -7.36 -2.67 1.51
C LYS A 99 -5.89 -2.23 1.50
N ALA A 100 -5.47 -1.47 0.49
CA ALA A 100 -4.11 -0.94 0.40
C ALA A 100 -3.77 -0.05 1.62
N ASN A 101 -4.69 0.82 2.04
CA ASN A 101 -4.52 1.67 3.22
C ASN A 101 -4.54 0.88 4.54
N ARG A 102 -5.17 -0.29 4.62
CA ARG A 102 -5.03 -1.15 5.81
C ARG A 102 -3.65 -1.76 5.91
N LEU A 103 -3.03 -2.09 4.77
CA LEU A 103 -1.67 -2.63 4.70
C LEU A 103 -0.62 -1.54 4.95
N GLU A 104 -0.80 -0.36 4.35
CA GLU A 104 0.12 0.77 4.45
C GLU A 104 -0.63 2.07 4.82
N PRO A 105 -0.99 2.26 6.11
CA PRO A 105 -1.89 3.34 6.52
C PRO A 105 -1.36 4.76 6.31
N ASN A 106 -0.03 4.91 6.30
CA ASN A 106 0.62 6.22 6.21
C ASN A 106 1.24 6.47 4.83
N ASP A 107 0.98 5.60 3.84
CA ASP A 107 1.44 5.85 2.48
C ASP A 107 0.62 6.99 1.86
N ARG A 108 1.31 8.11 1.65
CA ARG A 108 0.77 9.35 1.08
C ARG A 108 0.12 9.19 -0.31
N ILE A 109 0.61 8.26 -1.13
CA ILE A 109 0.12 8.01 -2.49
C ILE A 109 -1.20 7.23 -2.40
N ILE A 110 -1.24 6.21 -1.53
CA ILE A 110 -2.44 5.43 -1.23
C ILE A 110 -3.51 6.34 -0.63
N LEU A 111 -3.17 7.16 0.36
CA LEU A 111 -4.09 8.11 0.99
C LEU A 111 -4.67 9.11 -0.03
N ALA A 112 -3.84 9.70 -0.89
CA ALA A 112 -4.31 10.63 -1.91
C ALA A 112 -5.33 9.96 -2.85
N ARG A 113 -5.05 8.75 -3.32
CA ARG A 113 -5.96 8.00 -4.20
C ARG A 113 -7.21 7.51 -3.49
N LEU A 114 -7.11 7.11 -2.23
CA LEU A 114 -8.26 6.76 -1.40
C LEU A 114 -9.21 7.95 -1.29
N GLY A 115 -8.67 9.15 -1.03
CA GLY A 115 -9.44 10.39 -1.03
C GLY A 115 -10.13 10.69 -2.36
N MET A 116 -9.44 10.45 -3.49
CA MET A 116 -10.05 10.55 -4.83
C MET A 116 -11.20 9.57 -5.02
N ALA A 117 -11.01 8.30 -4.63
CA ALA A 117 -12.04 7.27 -4.74
C ALA A 117 -13.29 7.62 -3.90
N GLN A 118 -13.08 8.07 -2.66
CA GLN A 118 -14.15 8.56 -1.77
C GLN A 118 -14.90 9.73 -2.40
N TYR A 119 -14.20 10.69 -3.02
CA TYR A 119 -14.84 11.77 -3.76
C TYR A 119 -15.69 11.25 -4.93
N ARG A 120 -15.15 10.31 -5.72
CA ARG A 120 -15.83 9.75 -6.91
C ARG A 120 -17.12 9.01 -6.54
N VAL A 121 -17.19 8.38 -5.37
CA VAL A 121 -18.41 7.71 -4.88
C VAL A 121 -19.35 8.65 -4.10
N GLY A 122 -19.02 9.95 -3.99
CA GLY A 122 -19.84 10.95 -3.30
C GLY A 122 -19.61 11.04 -1.78
N ALA A 123 -18.65 10.30 -1.22
CA ALA A 123 -18.28 10.35 0.19
C ALA A 123 -17.37 11.56 0.49
N TYR A 124 -17.86 12.77 0.24
CA TYR A 124 -17.05 13.99 0.24
C TYR A 124 -16.43 14.34 1.60
N GLN A 125 -17.12 14.05 2.71
CA GLN A 125 -16.59 14.29 4.05
C GLN A 125 -15.39 13.39 4.35
N ASP A 126 -15.48 12.11 3.99
CA ASP A 126 -14.39 11.16 4.19
C ASP A 126 -13.23 11.46 3.25
N ALA A 127 -13.52 11.85 2.00
CA ALA A 127 -12.51 12.34 1.07
C ALA A 127 -11.72 13.49 1.67
N LEU A 128 -12.38 14.50 2.26
CA LEU A 128 -11.70 15.66 2.86
C LEU A 128 -10.83 15.26 4.06
N LYS A 129 -11.31 14.36 4.93
CA LYS A 129 -10.54 13.82 6.06
C LYS A 129 -9.29 13.08 5.57
N THR A 130 -9.45 12.16 4.61
CA THR A 130 -8.36 11.36 4.05
C THR A 130 -7.33 12.23 3.33
N LEU A 131 -7.77 13.16 2.49
CA LEU A 131 -6.87 14.06 1.76
C LEU A 131 -6.11 15.01 2.70
N THR A 132 -6.73 15.43 3.80
CA THR A 132 -6.04 16.22 4.84
C THR A 132 -4.97 15.38 5.55
N ARG A 133 -5.22 14.09 5.78
CA ARG A 133 -4.17 13.19 6.28
C ARG A 133 -3.05 13.02 5.25
N ALA A 134 -3.39 12.87 3.96
CA ALA A 134 -2.40 12.77 2.89
C ALA A 134 -1.50 14.01 2.83
N GLU A 135 -2.08 15.22 2.88
CA GLU A 135 -1.36 16.50 2.91
C GLU A 135 -0.31 16.56 4.02
N LYS A 136 -0.66 16.18 5.25
CA LYS A 136 0.29 16.14 6.38
C LYS A 136 1.48 15.22 6.12
N MET A 137 1.31 14.15 5.34
CA MET A 137 2.42 13.27 4.96
C MET A 137 3.35 13.91 3.90
N TRP A 138 2.91 14.96 3.21
CA TRP A 138 3.70 15.70 2.23
C TRP A 138 4.41 16.93 2.82
N GLU A 139 3.98 17.45 3.97
CA GLU A 139 4.56 18.66 4.61
C GLU A 139 6.08 18.56 4.84
N ASN A 140 6.62 17.34 4.97
CA ASN A 140 8.04 17.09 5.21
C ASN A 140 8.85 16.77 3.93
N ILE A 141 8.24 16.81 2.74
CA ILE A 141 8.87 16.33 1.50
C ILE A 141 8.70 17.33 0.37
N ASN A 142 9.83 17.78 -0.19
CA ASN A 142 9.88 18.75 -1.29
C ASN A 142 9.49 18.09 -2.65
N GLN A 143 8.23 17.67 -2.78
CA GLN A 143 7.65 17.17 -4.04
C GLN A 143 6.36 17.92 -4.39
N PRO A 144 6.47 19.07 -5.09
CA PRO A 144 5.37 20.00 -5.28
C PRO A 144 4.21 19.43 -6.10
N ILE A 145 4.50 18.58 -7.10
CA ILE A 145 3.50 18.16 -8.09
C ILE A 145 2.41 17.28 -7.44
N PHE A 146 2.80 16.29 -6.63
CA PHE A 146 1.84 15.40 -5.97
C PHE A 146 1.05 16.10 -4.85
N ALA A 147 1.66 17.07 -4.16
CA ALA A 147 0.98 17.90 -3.18
C ALA A 147 -0.13 18.76 -3.83
N LYS A 148 0.16 19.38 -4.99
CA LYS A 148 -0.83 20.16 -5.75
C LYS A 148 -2.08 19.34 -6.11
N PHE A 149 -1.92 18.07 -6.48
CA PHE A 149 -3.06 17.19 -6.75
C PHE A 149 -3.97 17.02 -5.52
N VAL A 150 -3.39 16.81 -4.33
CA VAL A 150 -4.18 16.68 -3.09
C VAL A 150 -5.01 17.94 -2.83
N PHE A 151 -4.44 19.12 -3.05
CA PHE A 151 -5.16 20.39 -2.87
C PHE A 151 -6.34 20.55 -3.84
N ILE A 152 -6.18 20.16 -5.11
CA ILE A 152 -7.28 20.20 -6.09
C ILE A 152 -8.46 19.34 -5.62
N TRP A 153 -8.20 18.10 -5.19
CA TRP A 153 -9.26 17.21 -4.71
C TRP A 153 -9.91 17.70 -3.41
N LYS A 154 -9.14 18.32 -2.52
CA LYS A 154 -9.70 18.97 -1.32
C LYS A 154 -10.62 20.13 -1.70
N ALA A 155 -10.19 21.00 -2.60
CA ALA A 155 -11.01 22.11 -3.08
C ALA A 155 -12.33 21.61 -3.68
N MET A 156 -12.25 20.58 -4.53
CA MET A 156 -13.43 19.96 -5.13
C MET A 156 -14.37 19.34 -4.07
N ALA A 157 -13.83 18.64 -3.07
CA ALA A 157 -14.61 18.05 -1.99
C ALA A 157 -15.29 19.11 -1.13
N SER A 158 -14.55 20.14 -0.72
CA SER A 158 -15.08 21.29 0.05
C SER A 158 -16.16 22.03 -0.74
N HIS A 159 -15.97 22.25 -2.04
CA HIS A 159 -16.98 22.86 -2.89
C HIS A 159 -18.26 22.00 -2.95
N LYS A 160 -18.16 20.68 -3.09
CA LYS A 160 -19.32 19.76 -3.06
C LYS A 160 -20.05 19.75 -1.72
N LEU A 161 -19.38 20.15 -0.64
CA LEU A 161 -19.96 20.30 0.71
C LEU A 161 -20.47 21.73 1.00
N GLY A 162 -20.40 22.66 0.04
CA GLY A 162 -20.78 24.07 0.25
C GLY A 162 -19.79 24.88 1.08
N GLN A 163 -18.58 24.36 1.32
CA GLN A 163 -17.53 24.99 2.13
C GLN A 163 -16.61 25.85 1.25
N TYR A 164 -17.15 26.94 0.71
CA TYR A 164 -16.46 27.75 -0.31
C TYR A 164 -15.15 28.38 0.17
N GLU A 165 -15.10 28.86 1.42
CA GLU A 165 -13.86 29.41 2.01
C GLU A 165 -12.72 28.39 2.04
N HIS A 166 -13.02 27.14 2.44
CA HIS A 166 -12.04 26.05 2.45
C HIS A 166 -11.58 25.67 1.04
N ALA A 167 -12.46 25.79 0.05
CA ALA A 167 -12.11 25.54 -1.35
C ALA A 167 -11.14 26.59 -1.89
N GLU A 168 -11.37 27.87 -1.61
CA GLU A 168 -10.47 28.96 -1.99
C GLU A 168 -9.08 28.82 -1.35
N VAL A 169 -9.03 28.48 -0.05
CA VAL A 169 -7.76 28.22 0.64
C VAL A 169 -6.98 27.09 -0.02
N ALA A 170 -7.65 25.99 -0.37
CA ALA A 170 -7.02 24.86 -1.04
C ALA A 170 -6.52 25.23 -2.46
N LEU A 171 -7.29 25.98 -3.24
CA LEU A 171 -6.88 26.47 -4.56
C LEU A 171 -5.70 27.45 -4.49
N GLY A 172 -5.64 28.28 -3.44
CA GLY A 172 -4.51 29.17 -3.18
C GLY A 172 -3.18 28.43 -3.03
N ARG A 173 -3.20 27.17 -2.52
CA ARG A 173 -2.01 26.32 -2.38
C ARG A 173 -1.57 25.64 -3.69
N VAL A 174 -2.38 25.72 -4.75
CA VAL A 174 -2.06 25.12 -6.07
C VAL A 174 -1.25 26.09 -6.96
N ARG A 175 -1.46 27.40 -6.79
CA ARG A 175 -0.77 28.46 -7.55
C ARG A 175 0.72 28.45 -7.19
#